data_AF-A0A9W7HXX7-F1
#
_entry.id   AF-A0A9W7HXX7-F1
#
_cell.length_a   1.000
_cell.length_b   1.000
_cell.length_c   1.000
_cell.angle_alpha   90.00
_cell.angle_beta   90.00
_cell.angle_gamma   90.00
#
_symmetry.space_group_name_H-M   'P 1'
#
loop_
_entity.id
_entity.type
_entity.pdbx_description
1 polymer ?
#
loop_
_entity_poly.entity_id
_entity_poly.type
_entity_poly.pdbx_seq_one_letter_code
_entity_poly.pdbx_strand_id
1 'polypeptide(L)'
;MGIKDLVINHPEELKLHRYAVIEKLRERISDDDKVVREALYQLFKSEIFPGCAEDNQGLFISLLMTYIFNAMTNLAIEIRLMAFKFFDLVVQYYPPCFSLYAEKILQSYEEILRKNQFYLEDKGKLKTTLSGLVRCLSLLPSKKPESEKNISGDRIIHAFEPDAPTANAGM
;
A
#
# COMPACT_ATOMS: atom_id res chain seq x y z
N MET A 1 32.45 -3.47 7.76
CA MET A 1 31.66 -2.27 7.44
C MET A 1 30.54 -2.69 6.50
N GLY A 2 29.28 -2.59 6.93
CA GLY A 2 28.11 -2.96 6.14
C GLY A 2 27.47 -1.75 5.45
N ILE A 3 26.48 -1.98 4.59
CA ILE A 3 25.76 -0.90 3.88
C ILE A 3 25.12 0.10 4.85
N LYS A 4 24.61 -0.37 5.99
CA LYS A 4 24.07 0.50 7.04
C LYS A 4 25.13 1.45 7.60
N ASP A 5 26.33 0.95 7.86
CA ASP A 5 27.44 1.76 8.36
C ASP A 5 27.86 2.81 7.31
N LEU A 6 27.87 2.43 6.02
CA LEU A 6 28.19 3.36 4.94
C LEU A 6 27.20 4.52 4.90
N VAL A 7 25.91 4.21 4.95
CA VAL A 7 24.84 5.22 4.88
C VAL A 7 24.86 6.16 6.08
N ILE A 8 25.06 5.63 7.29
CA ILE A 8 25.09 6.44 8.51
C ILE A 8 26.30 7.37 8.54
N ASN A 9 27.48 6.87 8.13
CA ASN A 9 28.72 7.65 8.19
C ASN A 9 28.88 8.60 7.00
N HIS A 10 28.19 8.35 5.89
CA HIS A 10 28.31 9.12 4.64
C HIS A 10 26.93 9.43 4.01
N PRO A 11 26.06 10.23 4.67
CA PRO A 11 24.71 10.51 4.18
C PRO A 11 24.69 11.28 2.85
N GLU A 12 25.70 12.10 2.58
CA GLU A 12 25.81 12.84 1.31
C GLU A 12 26.14 11.91 0.13
N GLU A 13 26.93 10.85 0.36
CA GLU A 13 27.19 9.81 -0.65
C GLU A 13 25.92 9.03 -0.98
N LEU A 14 25.07 8.77 0.01
CA LEU A 14 23.76 8.17 -0.23
C LEU A 14 22.92 9.06 -1.14
N LYS A 15 22.84 10.37 -0.88
CA LYS A 15 22.07 11.29 -1.74
C LYS A 15 22.59 11.30 -3.17
N LEU A 16 23.92 11.36 -3.33
CA LEU A 16 24.59 11.39 -4.64
C LEU A 16 24.40 10.08 -5.43
N HIS A 17 24.47 8.94 -4.75
CA HIS A 17 24.43 7.60 -5.36
C HIS A 17 23.12 6.83 -5.12
N ARG A 18 22.06 7.52 -4.70
CA ARG A 18 20.78 6.92 -4.26
C ARG A 18 20.25 5.87 -5.22
N TYR A 19 20.23 6.18 -6.51
CA TYR A 19 19.71 5.24 -7.51
C TYR A 19 20.53 3.97 -7.56
N ALA A 20 21.86 4.06 -7.67
CA ALA A 20 22.74 2.89 -7.70
C ALA A 20 22.61 2.03 -6.43
N VAL A 21 22.50 2.67 -5.27
CA VAL A 21 22.28 1.98 -3.99
C VAL A 21 20.94 1.22 -4.02
N ILE A 22 19.86 1.88 -4.43
CA ILE A 22 18.52 1.27 -4.49
C ILE A 22 18.46 0.17 -5.54
N GLU A 23 19.09 0.35 -6.70
CA GLU A 23 19.16 -0.67 -7.76
C GLU A 23 19.78 -1.98 -7.27
N LYS A 24 20.78 -1.90 -6.39
CA LYS A 24 21.38 -3.07 -5.77
C LYS A 24 20.56 -3.63 -4.63
N LEU A 25 20.02 -2.76 -3.77
CA LEU A 25 19.30 -3.20 -2.58
C LEU A 25 17.92 -3.79 -2.87
N ARG A 26 17.22 -3.33 -3.92
CA ARG A 26 15.87 -3.81 -4.27
C ARG A 26 15.80 -5.31 -4.54
N GLU A 27 16.89 -5.93 -4.99
CA GLU A 27 16.97 -7.38 -5.21
C GLU A 27 16.81 -8.18 -3.92
N ARG A 28 17.14 -7.59 -2.77
CA ARG A 28 17.08 -8.24 -1.46
C ARG A 28 15.67 -8.25 -0.85
N ILE A 29 14.68 -7.64 -1.50
CA ILE A 29 13.28 -7.66 -1.03
C ILE A 29 12.74 -9.09 -0.97
N SER A 30 13.16 -9.95 -1.91
CA SER A 30 12.78 -11.36 -1.98
C SER A 30 13.89 -12.30 -1.52
N ASP A 31 14.87 -11.81 -0.74
CA ASP A 31 15.95 -12.66 -0.22
C ASP A 31 15.37 -13.79 0.64
N ASP A 32 15.93 -15.00 0.56
CA ASP A 32 15.42 -16.16 1.29
C ASP A 32 15.62 -15.98 2.81
N ASP A 33 16.69 -15.29 3.22
CA ASP A 33 16.98 -15.04 4.62
C ASP A 33 16.08 -13.91 5.18
N LYS A 34 15.29 -14.27 6.20
CA LYS A 34 14.42 -13.32 6.94
C LYS A 34 15.21 -12.16 7.53
N VAL A 35 16.40 -12.42 8.08
CA VAL A 35 17.25 -11.40 8.70
C VAL A 35 17.68 -10.37 7.68
N VAL A 36 18.01 -10.81 6.45
CA VAL A 36 18.35 -9.91 5.34
C VAL A 36 17.16 -9.04 4.97
N ARG A 37 15.96 -9.63 4.80
CA ARG A 37 14.75 -8.84 4.47
C ARG A 37 14.40 -7.82 5.55
N GLU A 38 14.49 -8.18 6.82
CA GLU A 38 14.17 -7.27 7.93
C GLU A 38 15.25 -6.18 8.08
N ALA A 39 16.53 -6.52 7.95
CA ALA A 39 17.62 -5.53 7.96
C ALA A 39 17.47 -4.53 6.80
N LEU A 40 17.10 -5.02 5.62
CA LEU A 40 16.79 -4.17 4.46
C LEU A 40 15.60 -3.26 4.76
N TYR A 41 14.52 -3.78 5.34
CA TYR A 41 13.34 -2.99 5.69
C TYR A 41 13.70 -1.85 6.66
N GLN A 42 14.49 -2.15 7.69
CA GLN A 42 14.94 -1.13 8.65
C GLN A 42 15.82 -0.07 7.98
N LEU A 43 16.76 -0.48 7.11
CA LEU A 43 17.61 0.45 6.36
C LEU A 43 16.80 1.40 5.47
N PHE A 44 15.79 0.87 4.76
CA PHE A 44 14.90 1.70 3.96
C PHE A 44 14.15 2.70 4.83
N LYS A 45 13.59 2.22 5.95
CA LYS A 45 12.76 3.02 6.84
C LYS A 45 13.53 4.14 7.53
N SER A 46 14.73 3.86 8.05
CA SER A 46 15.48 4.82 8.87
C SER A 46 16.41 5.71 8.08
N GLU A 47 16.96 5.24 6.96
CA GLU A 47 17.99 5.97 6.24
C GLU A 47 17.60 6.35 4.80
N ILE A 48 17.16 5.38 3.99
CA ILE A 48 17.00 5.60 2.54
C ILE A 48 15.83 6.53 2.24
N PHE A 49 14.63 6.23 2.77
CA PHE A 49 13.45 7.05 2.49
C PHE A 49 13.60 8.48 3.06
N PRO A 50 14.05 8.69 4.32
CA PRO A 50 14.33 10.03 4.82
C PRO A 50 15.37 10.80 3.98
N GLY A 51 16.42 10.12 3.50
CA GLY A 51 17.46 10.73 2.67
C GLY A 51 17.03 11.09 1.24
N CYS A 52 15.87 10.62 0.78
CA CYS A 52 15.36 10.80 -0.60
C CYS A 52 14.09 11.67 -0.69
N ALA A 53 13.79 12.48 0.34
CA ALA A 53 12.52 13.18 0.48
C ALA A 53 12.24 14.29 -0.56
N GLU A 54 13.25 14.79 -1.28
CA GLU A 54 13.12 16.07 -2.02
C GLU A 54 13.26 15.97 -3.56
N ASP A 55 13.85 14.90 -4.12
CA ASP A 55 14.13 14.80 -5.56
C ASP A 55 13.60 13.51 -6.22
N ASN A 56 12.83 13.66 -7.31
CA ASN A 56 12.58 12.61 -8.31
C ASN A 56 12.06 11.26 -7.73
N GLN A 57 11.25 11.32 -6.68
CA GLN A 57 10.72 10.15 -5.98
C GLN A 57 10.02 9.15 -6.92
N GLY A 58 9.35 9.62 -7.97
CA GLY A 58 8.65 8.74 -8.92
C GLY A 58 9.54 7.69 -9.60
N LEU A 59 10.77 8.04 -9.99
CA LEU A 59 11.72 7.09 -10.62
C LEU A 59 12.18 6.04 -9.61
N PHE A 60 12.58 6.50 -8.43
CA PHE A 60 12.94 5.66 -7.30
C PHE A 60 11.85 4.65 -6.94
N ILE A 61 10.59 5.12 -6.82
CA ILE A 61 9.46 4.29 -6.47
C ILE A 61 9.17 3.27 -7.57
N SER A 62 9.24 3.66 -8.85
CA SER A 62 9.02 2.73 -9.97
C SER A 62 9.99 1.55 -9.96
N LEU A 63 11.27 1.81 -9.64
CA LEU A 63 12.30 0.79 -9.52
C LEU A 63 12.01 -0.19 -8.36
N LEU A 64 11.58 0.32 -7.20
CA LEU A 64 11.22 -0.53 -6.06
C LEU A 64 9.97 -1.35 -6.30
N MET A 65 8.93 -0.71 -6.84
CA MET A 65 7.61 -1.33 -7.00
C MET A 65 7.64 -2.58 -7.87
N THR A 66 8.52 -2.63 -8.86
CA THR A 66 8.73 -3.83 -9.69
C THR A 66 9.13 -5.05 -8.85
N TYR A 67 10.06 -4.88 -7.92
CA TYR A 67 10.53 -5.95 -7.03
C TYR A 67 9.53 -6.25 -5.92
N ILE A 68 8.85 -5.23 -5.40
CA ILE A 68 7.77 -5.41 -4.42
C ILE A 68 6.64 -6.27 -5.02
N PHE A 69 6.20 -5.97 -6.24
CA PHE A 69 5.17 -6.78 -6.89
C PHE A 69 5.61 -8.21 -7.14
N ASN A 70 6.86 -8.42 -7.57
CA ASN A 70 7.41 -9.75 -7.72
C ASN A 70 7.45 -10.52 -6.38
N ALA A 71 7.76 -9.82 -5.29
CA ALA A 71 7.77 -10.40 -3.95
C ALA A 71 6.35 -10.71 -3.42
N MET A 72 5.34 -9.91 -3.77
CA MET A 72 3.93 -10.13 -3.40
C MET A 72 3.33 -11.41 -3.99
N THR A 73 3.85 -11.86 -5.14
CA THR A 73 3.42 -13.09 -5.83
C THR A 73 4.33 -14.29 -5.51
N ASN A 74 5.33 -14.13 -4.65
CA ASN A 74 6.27 -15.19 -4.28
C ASN A 74 5.56 -16.41 -3.65
N LEU A 75 6.10 -17.62 -3.85
CA LEU A 75 5.54 -18.85 -3.26
C LEU A 75 5.63 -18.86 -1.72
N ALA A 76 6.69 -18.29 -1.15
CA ALA A 76 6.90 -18.21 0.28
C ALA A 76 6.09 -17.06 0.89
N ILE A 77 5.13 -17.41 1.76
CA ILE A 77 4.24 -16.44 2.41
C ILE A 77 4.99 -15.36 3.21
N GLU A 78 6.10 -15.72 3.87
CA GLU A 78 6.91 -14.77 4.63
C GLU A 78 7.59 -13.71 3.75
N ILE A 79 7.89 -14.04 2.48
CA ILE A 79 8.39 -13.06 1.51
C ILE A 79 7.25 -12.13 1.10
N ARG A 80 6.06 -12.68 0.80
CA ARG A 80 4.88 -11.89 0.44
C ARG A 80 4.51 -10.89 1.55
N LEU A 81 4.48 -11.34 2.81
CA LEU A 81 4.18 -10.50 3.96
C LEU A 81 5.18 -9.36 4.14
N MET A 82 6.48 -9.64 3.95
CA MET A 82 7.50 -8.60 3.94
C MET A 82 7.29 -7.62 2.78
N ALA A 83 6.89 -8.10 1.59
CA ALA A 83 6.57 -7.24 0.46
C ALA A 83 5.43 -6.26 0.77
N PHE A 84 4.38 -6.70 1.48
CA PHE A 84 3.33 -5.81 1.96
C PHE A 84 3.84 -4.78 2.97
N LYS A 85 4.79 -5.12 3.85
CA LYS A 85 5.45 -4.14 4.74
C LYS A 85 6.25 -3.10 3.93
N PHE A 86 7.01 -3.54 2.93
CA PHE A 86 7.76 -2.62 2.04
C PHE A 86 6.85 -1.70 1.25
N PHE A 87 5.73 -2.24 0.74
CA PHE A 87 4.73 -1.43 0.06
C PHE A 87 4.08 -0.40 1.00
N ASP A 88 3.68 -0.81 2.21
CA ASP A 88 3.15 0.14 3.20
C ASP A 88 4.16 1.25 3.52
N LEU A 89 5.44 0.92 3.59
CA LEU A 89 6.52 1.90 3.76
C LEU A 89 6.61 2.86 2.57
N VAL A 90 6.53 2.35 1.33
CA VAL A 90 6.46 3.20 0.12
C VAL A 90 5.28 4.16 0.20
N VAL A 91 4.09 3.69 0.57
CA VAL A 91 2.89 4.53 0.67
C VAL A 91 3.03 5.60 1.75
N GLN A 92 3.73 5.31 2.86
CA GLN A 92 3.99 6.31 3.90
C GLN A 92 4.85 7.48 3.41
N TYR A 93 5.84 7.22 2.55
CA TYR A 93 6.76 8.26 2.05
C TYR A 93 6.34 8.85 0.70
N TYR A 94 5.63 8.08 -0.12
CA TYR A 94 5.13 8.50 -1.43
C TYR A 94 3.67 8.02 -1.62
N PRO A 95 2.69 8.69 -0.98
CA PRO A 95 1.28 8.32 -1.06
C PRO A 95 0.70 8.18 -2.48
N PRO A 96 1.11 8.99 -3.50
CA PRO A 96 0.62 8.84 -4.87
C PRO A 96 0.89 7.45 -5.49
N CYS A 97 1.82 6.67 -4.93
CA CYS A 97 2.09 5.29 -5.35
C CYS A 97 0.82 4.44 -5.40
N PHE A 98 -0.08 4.59 -4.43
CA PHE A 98 -1.27 3.76 -4.36
C PHE A 98 -2.16 4.00 -5.58
N SER A 99 -2.46 5.27 -5.90
CA SER A 99 -3.27 5.62 -7.06
C SER A 99 -2.64 5.15 -8.37
N LEU A 100 -1.30 5.21 -8.49
CA LEU A 100 -0.58 4.79 -9.69
C LEU A 100 -0.70 3.28 -9.98
N TYR A 101 -0.81 2.45 -8.94
CA TYR A 101 -0.82 0.99 -9.09
C TYR A 101 -2.05 0.33 -8.43
N ALA A 102 -3.14 1.06 -8.26
CA ALA A 102 -4.28 0.67 -7.42
C ALA A 102 -4.81 -0.72 -7.78
N GLU A 103 -5.03 -0.99 -9.07
CA GLU A 103 -5.54 -2.28 -9.55
C GLU A 103 -4.64 -3.45 -9.11
N LYS A 104 -3.34 -3.36 -9.39
CA LYS A 104 -2.37 -4.41 -9.07
C LYS A 104 -2.20 -4.62 -7.56
N ILE A 105 -2.27 -3.53 -6.79
CA ILE A 105 -2.20 -3.56 -5.32
C ILE A 105 -3.44 -4.26 -4.75
N LEU A 106 -4.64 -3.90 -5.22
CA LEU A 106 -5.89 -4.51 -4.78
C LEU A 106 -5.95 -5.99 -5.14
N GLN A 107 -5.53 -6.37 -6.35
CA GLN A 107 -5.39 -7.78 -6.75
C GLN A 107 -4.42 -8.52 -5.82
N SER A 108 -3.28 -7.93 -5.47
CA SER A 108 -2.31 -8.54 -4.56
C SER A 108 -2.90 -8.78 -3.16
N TYR A 109 -3.65 -7.80 -2.64
CA TYR A 109 -4.36 -7.95 -1.35
C TYR A 109 -5.46 -9.01 -1.43
N GLU A 110 -6.23 -9.04 -2.51
CA GLU A 110 -7.24 -10.08 -2.74
C GLU A 110 -6.60 -11.48 -2.73
N GLU A 111 -5.50 -11.68 -3.47
CA GLU A 111 -4.82 -12.96 -3.57
C GLU A 111 -4.26 -13.45 -2.23
N ILE A 112 -3.68 -12.55 -1.42
CA ILE A 112 -3.13 -12.97 -0.13
C ILE A 112 -4.25 -13.28 0.87
N LEU A 113 -5.35 -12.52 0.84
CA LEU A 113 -6.53 -12.79 1.67
C LEU A 113 -7.25 -14.05 1.21
N ARG A 114 -7.35 -14.35 -0.09
CA ARG A 114 -7.97 -15.61 -0.54
C ARG A 114 -7.22 -16.84 -0.02
N LYS A 115 -5.89 -16.75 0.12
CA LYS A 115 -5.02 -17.82 0.65
C LYS A 115 -5.05 -17.90 2.20
N ASN A 116 -6.18 -17.55 2.82
CA ASN A 116 -6.42 -17.36 4.26
C ASN A 116 -6.07 -18.52 5.20
N GLN A 117 -5.78 -19.73 4.69
CA GLN A 117 -5.43 -20.87 5.54
C GLN A 117 -4.24 -20.58 6.47
N PHE A 118 -3.28 -19.76 6.02
CA PHE A 118 -2.11 -19.37 6.82
C PHE A 118 -2.41 -18.40 7.97
N TYR A 119 -3.41 -17.52 7.81
CA TYR A 119 -3.71 -16.47 8.80
C TYR A 119 -4.52 -16.96 10.00
N LEU A 120 -5.00 -18.21 9.96
CA LEU A 120 -5.66 -18.84 11.10
C LEU A 120 -4.69 -19.08 12.26
N GLU A 121 -3.39 -19.23 11.98
CA GLU A 121 -2.35 -19.50 12.98
C GLU A 121 -1.71 -18.23 13.55
N ASP A 122 -1.60 -17.15 12.76
CA ASP A 122 -1.00 -15.88 13.18
C ASP A 122 -1.84 -14.66 12.78
N LYS A 123 -2.79 -14.33 13.67
CA LYS A 123 -3.67 -13.14 13.54
C LYS A 123 -2.89 -11.83 13.54
N GLY A 124 -1.67 -11.80 14.11
CA GLY A 124 -0.82 -10.61 14.17
C GLY A 124 -0.28 -10.22 12.80
N LYS A 125 0.15 -11.21 12.00
CA LYS A 125 0.57 -11.01 10.61
C LYS A 125 -0.57 -10.49 9.73
N LEU A 126 -1.77 -11.06 9.86
CA LEU A 126 -2.95 -10.59 9.13
C LEU A 126 -3.26 -9.12 9.44
N LYS A 127 -3.29 -8.76 10.72
CA LYS A 127 -3.54 -7.39 11.17
C LYS A 127 -2.53 -6.41 10.58
N THR A 128 -1.25 -6.79 10.56
CA THR A 128 -0.17 -5.97 9.99
C THR A 128 -0.40 -5.74 8.49
N THR A 129 -0.68 -6.79 7.72
CA THR A 129 -0.96 -6.66 6.28
C THR A 129 -2.19 -5.79 6.00
N LEU A 130 -3.29 -6.02 6.73
CA LEU A 130 -4.52 -5.24 6.59
C LEU A 130 -4.33 -3.76 6.97
N SER A 131 -3.44 -3.45 7.90
CA SER A 131 -3.15 -2.05 8.27
C SER A 131 -2.63 -1.23 7.08
N GLY A 132 -1.83 -1.83 6.19
CA GLY A 132 -1.37 -1.18 4.97
C GLY A 132 -2.50 -0.98 3.95
N LEU A 133 -3.43 -1.93 3.85
CA LEU A 133 -4.61 -1.77 3.00
C LEU A 133 -5.50 -0.64 3.52
N VAL A 134 -5.75 -0.59 4.84
CA VAL A 134 -6.49 0.50 5.47
C VAL A 134 -5.85 1.86 5.16
N ARG A 135 -4.52 1.96 5.23
CA ARG A 135 -3.80 3.18 4.85
C ARG A 135 -4.08 3.56 3.39
N CYS A 136 -3.97 2.61 2.47
CA CYS A 136 -4.24 2.85 1.06
C CYS A 136 -5.67 3.36 0.83
N LEU A 137 -6.67 2.69 1.42
CA LEU A 137 -8.07 3.08 1.29
C LEU A 137 -8.35 4.46 1.91
N SER A 138 -7.61 4.84 2.95
CA SER A 138 -7.71 6.17 3.57
C SER A 138 -7.19 7.29 2.67
N LEU A 139 -6.39 6.97 1.64
CA LEU A 139 -5.91 7.94 0.65
C LEU A 139 -6.94 8.20 -0.46
N LEU A 140 -7.99 7.38 -0.56
CA LEU A 140 -9.03 7.61 -1.55
C LEU A 140 -9.82 8.88 -1.21
N PRO A 141 -10.24 9.67 -2.21
CA PRO A 141 -11.11 10.79 -1.97
C PRO A 141 -12.44 10.27 -1.39
N SER A 142 -12.65 10.48 -0.10
CA SER A 142 -13.96 10.28 0.50
C SER A 142 -14.83 11.46 0.10
N LYS A 143 -15.97 11.19 -0.56
CA LYS A 143 -17.05 12.17 -0.59
C LYS A 143 -17.44 12.40 0.85
N LYS A 144 -16.95 13.49 1.46
CA LYS A 144 -17.55 13.96 2.71
C LYS A 144 -19.04 14.09 2.41
N PRO A 145 -19.95 13.54 3.25
CA PRO A 145 -21.32 13.99 3.17
C PRO A 145 -21.25 15.50 3.23
N GLU A 146 -21.79 16.17 2.21
CA GLU A 146 -21.90 17.62 2.21
C GLU A 146 -22.50 17.96 3.57
N SER A 147 -21.72 18.58 4.44
CA SER A 147 -22.20 19.07 5.72
C SER A 147 -23.42 19.89 5.37
N GLU A 148 -24.60 19.41 5.77
CA GLU A 148 -25.88 20.02 5.48
C GLU A 148 -25.75 21.51 5.74
N LYS A 149 -25.56 22.27 4.66
CA LYS A 149 -25.78 23.70 4.74
C LYS A 149 -27.28 23.76 4.98
N ASN A 150 -27.64 24.18 6.19
CA ASN A 150 -28.98 24.67 6.50
C ASN A 150 -29.32 25.76 5.47
N ILE A 151 -29.85 25.35 4.33
CA ILE A 151 -30.54 26.22 3.38
C ILE A 151 -31.99 25.79 3.50
N SER A 152 -32.65 26.46 4.46
CA SER A 152 -34.08 26.69 4.42
C SER A 152 -34.48 27.04 2.97
N GLY A 153 -35.24 26.17 2.32
CA GLY A 153 -35.65 26.39 0.94
C GLY A 153 -36.08 25.10 0.25
N ASP A 154 -37.21 24.58 0.70
CA ASP A 154 -38.17 23.76 -0.04
C ASP A 154 -37.65 23.12 -1.34
N ARG A 155 -37.10 21.91 -1.24
CA ARG A 155 -36.90 21.03 -2.40
C ARG A 155 -37.51 19.68 -2.09
N ILE A 156 -38.80 19.58 -2.39
CA ILE A 156 -39.56 18.34 -2.44
C ILE A 156 -38.81 17.38 -3.37
N ILE A 157 -38.23 16.33 -2.79
CA ILE A 157 -37.64 15.23 -3.52
C ILE A 157 -38.79 14.26 -3.79
N HIS A 158 -39.28 14.23 -5.02
CA HIS A 158 -40.28 13.24 -5.43
C HIS A 158 -39.65 11.83 -5.33
N ALA A 159 -40.00 11.13 -4.27
CA ALA A 159 -39.70 9.71 -4.11
C ALA A 159 -40.55 8.92 -5.10
N PHE A 160 -39.91 7.95 -5.76
CA PHE A 160 -40.52 6.96 -6.64
C PHE A 160 -41.71 6.29 -5.92
N GLU A 161 -42.92 6.41 -6.46
CA GLU A 161 -44.05 5.57 -6.04
C GLU A 161 -43.88 4.17 -6.63
N PRO A 162 -43.97 3.10 -5.84
CA PRO A 162 -44.05 1.75 -6.36
C PRO A 162 -45.49 1.48 -6.82
N ASP A 163 -45.67 1.14 -8.10
CA ASP A 163 -46.95 0.69 -8.64
C ASP A 163 -47.47 -0.51 -7.84
N ALA A 164 -48.58 -0.32 -7.13
CA ALA A 164 -49.31 -1.39 -6.46
C ALA A 164 -50.13 -2.20 -7.49
N PRO A 165 -50.29 -3.52 -7.30
CA PRO A 165 -50.87 -4.40 -8.30
C PRO A 165 -52.39 -4.19 -8.40
N THR A 166 -52.89 -4.03 -9.62
CA THR A 166 -54.32 -4.00 -9.94
C THR A 166 -54.97 -5.33 -9.58
N ALA A 167 -55.70 -5.35 -8.46
CA ALA A 167 -56.63 -6.41 -8.14
C ALA A 167 -57.90 -6.27 -9.00
N ASN A 168 -58.24 -7.32 -9.72
CA ASN A 168 -59.49 -7.49 -10.44
C ASN A 168 -60.71 -7.51 -9.50
N ALA A 169 -61.76 -6.77 -9.86
CA ALA A 169 -63.20 -7.08 -9.70
C ALA A 169 -63.96 -5.90 -10.37
N GLY A 170 -64.91 -6.04 -11.29
CA GLY A 170 -65.93 -7.07 -11.43
C GLY A 170 -67.27 -6.53 -10.91
N MET A 171 -67.98 -5.72 -11.72
CA MET A 171 -69.44 -5.69 -11.91
C MET A 171 -69.83 -4.65 -12.96
#